data_AF-A0A150IIG0-F1
#
_entry.id   AF-A0A150IIG0-F1
#
_cell.length_a   1.000
_cell.length_b   1.000
_cell.length_c   1.000
_cell.angle_alpha   90.00
_cell.angle_beta   90.00
_cell.angle_gamma   90.00
#
_symmetry.space_group_name_H-M   'P 1'
#
loop_
_entity.id
_entity.type
_entity.pdbx_description
1 polymer ?
#
loop_
_entity_poly.entity_id
_entity_poly.type
_entity_poly.pdbx_seq_one_letter_code
_entity_poly.pdbx_strand_id
1 'polypeptide(L)' 'MENNIPESKMRAVRFYLENKEFLEEMCIIGDPYIKAMAMTIIVSAKKILNNN' A
#
# COMPACT_ATOMS: atom_id res chain seq x y z
N MET A 1 5.69 9.67 -20.10
CA MET A 1 6.65 10.18 -19.10
C MET A 1 6.96 9.02 -18.18
N GLU A 2 8.18 8.48 -18.21
CA GLU A 2 8.63 7.61 -17.11
C GLU A 2 8.78 8.50 -15.88
N ASN A 3 7.71 8.58 -15.09
CA ASN A 3 7.78 9.21 -13.80
C ASN A 3 8.78 8.39 -12.98
N ASN A 4 9.97 8.97 -12.73
CA ASN A 4 11.02 8.38 -11.90
C ASN A 4 10.50 8.28 -10.45
N ILE A 5 9.66 7.29 -10.17
CA ILE A 5 9.22 6.99 -8.82
C ILE A 5 10.46 6.49 -8.07
N PRO A 6 10.84 7.14 -6.94
CA PRO A 6 11.96 6.67 -6.15
C PRO A 6 11.78 5.21 -5.72
N GLU A 7 12.84 4.41 -5.80
CA GLU A 7 12.79 2.97 -5.44
C GLU A 7 12.25 2.75 -4.01
N SER A 8 12.52 3.68 -3.10
CA SER A 8 11.96 3.67 -1.74
C SER A 8 10.43 3.73 -1.70
N LYS A 9 9.80 4.46 -2.63
CA LYS A 9 8.34 4.52 -2.80
C LYS A 9 7.80 3.28 -3.52
N MET A 10 8.56 2.74 -4.47
CA MET A 10 8.19 1.49 -5.15
C MET A 10 8.17 0.29 -4.22
N ARG A 11 9.00 0.27 -3.16
CA ARG A 11 8.97 -0.81 -2.16
C ARG A 11 7.59 -0.98 -1.51
N ALA A 12 6.94 0.13 -1.14
CA ALA A 12 5.59 0.08 -0.56
C ALA A 12 4.54 -0.41 -1.57
N VAL A 13 4.68 -0.03 -2.84
CA VAL A 13 3.82 -0.49 -3.92
C VAL A 13 3.98 -2.00 -4.15
N ARG A 14 5.22 -2.50 -4.25
CA ARG A 14 5.49 -3.94 -4.42
C ARG A 14 4.94 -4.74 -3.26
N PHE A 15 5.20 -4.29 -2.02
CA PHE A 15 4.66 -4.93 -0.83
C PHE A 15 3.12 -5.00 -0.86
N TYR A 16 2.45 -3.90 -1.25
CA TYR A 16 0.99 -3.89 -1.42
C TYR A 16 0.52 -4.87 -2.49
N LEU A 17 1.16 -4.91 -3.66
CA LEU A 17 0.76 -5.79 -4.77
C LEU A 17 0.92 -7.28 -4.41
N GLU A 18 2.01 -7.63 -3.72
CA GLU A 18 2.29 -9.01 -3.27
C GLU A 18 1.37 -9.46 -2.13
N ASN A 19 0.89 -8.53 -1.29
CA ASN A 19 0.16 -8.84 -0.05
C ASN A 19 -1.25 -8.22 -0.02
N LYS A 20 -1.84 -7.99 -1.18
CA LYS A 20 -3.10 -7.22 -1.28
C LYS A 20 -4.22 -7.81 -0.44
N GLU A 21 -4.49 -9.10 -0.60
CA GLU A 21 -5.57 -9.80 0.12
C GLU A 21 -5.34 -9.78 1.63
N PHE A 22 -4.11 -10.04 2.06
CA PHE A 22 -3.72 -9.96 3.47
C PHE A 22 -3.95 -8.57 4.06
N LEU A 23 -3.55 -7.51 3.35
CA LEU A 23 -3.75 -6.13 3.81
C LEU A 23 -5.23 -5.75 3.86
N GLU A 24 -6.03 -6.20 2.90
CA GLU A 24 -7.49 -6.00 2.89
C GLU A 24 -8.16 -6.76 4.06
N GLU A 25 -7.72 -7.98 4.36
CA GLU A 25 -8.17 -8.74 5.52
C GLU A 25 -7.81 -8.05 6.84
N MET A 26 -6.57 -7.56 6.98
CA MET A 26 -6.13 -6.81 8.16
C MET A 26 -6.96 -5.54 8.39
N CYS A 27 -7.45 -4.88 7.32
CA CYS A 27 -8.36 -3.74 7.45
C CYS A 27 -9.72 -4.11 8.04
N ILE A 28 -10.14 -5.38 7.92
CA ILE A 28 -11.42 -5.88 8.42
C ILE A 28 -11.26 -6.41 9.85
N ILE A 29 -10.28 -7.29 10.07
CA ILE A 29 -10.18 -8.09 11.31
C ILE A 29 -9.17 -7.54 12.34
N GLY A 30 -8.26 -6.64 11.93
CA GLY A 30 -7.20 -6.13 12.80
C GLY A 30 -7.72 -5.27 13.96
N ASP A 31 -6.88 -5.11 14.98
CA ASP A 31 -7.09 -4.06 15.98
C ASP A 31 -6.96 -2.66 15.35
N PRO A 32 -7.34 -1.57 16.05
CA PRO A 32 -7.29 -0.22 15.48
C PRO A 32 -5.91 0.19 14.94
N TYR A 33 -4.81 -0.26 15.56
CA TYR A 33 -3.46 0.04 15.13
C TYR A 33 -3.09 -0.73 13.85
N ILE A 34 -3.37 -2.04 13.82
CA ILE A 34 -3.18 -2.90 12.65
C ILE A 34 -3.99 -2.36 11.45
N LYS A 35 -5.25 -1.98 11.68
CA LYS A 35 -6.11 -1.37 10.66
C LYS A 35 -5.51 -0.09 10.11
N ALA A 36 -5.05 0.82 10.97
CA ALA A 36 -4.44 2.08 10.54
C ALA A 36 -3.18 1.84 9.69
N MET A 37 -2.33 0.88 10.06
CA MET A 37 -1.15 0.52 9.28
C MET A 37 -1.51 -0.07 7.92
N ALA A 38 -2.42 -1.05 7.88
CA ALA A 38 -2.84 -1.68 6.63
C ALA A 38 -3.45 -0.66 5.66
N MET A 39 -4.35 0.21 6.16
CA MET A 39 -4.92 1.30 5.38
C MET A 39 -3.85 2.27 4.87
N THR A 40 -2.87 2.63 5.69
CA THR A 40 -1.78 3.54 5.29
C THR A 40 -0.96 2.98 4.13
N ILE A 41 -0.64 1.69 4.17
CA ILE A 41 0.10 1.00 3.10
C ILE A 41 -0.73 1.00 1.81
N ILE A 42 -2.01 0.59 1.89
CA ILE A 42 -2.92 0.52 0.74
C ILE A 42 -3.09 1.91 0.10
N VAL A 43 -3.39 2.93 0.90
CA VAL A 43 -3.61 4.31 0.42
C VAL A 43 -2.35 4.86 -0.23
N SER A 44 -1.18 4.64 0.39
CA SER A 44 0.10 5.11 -0.16
C SER A 44 0.42 4.44 -1.50
N ALA A 45 0.22 3.12 -1.60
CA ALA A 45 0.44 2.39 -2.84
C ALA A 45 -0.52 2.84 -3.95
N LYS A 46 -1.82 2.97 -3.65
CA LYS A 46 -2.84 3.45 -4.61
C LYS A 46 -2.56 4.86 -5.10
N LYS A 47 -2.12 5.78 -4.22
CA LYS A 47 -1.72 7.14 -4.61
C LYS A 47 -0.57 7.14 -5.62
N ILE A 48 0.39 6.24 -5.47
CA ILE A 48 1.52 6.14 -6.40
C ILE A 48 1.08 5.53 -7.72
N LEU A 49 0.26 4.47 -7.69
CA LEU A 49 -0.24 3.79 -8.90
C LEU A 49 -1.18 4.67 -9.73
N ASN A 50 -2.02 5.49 -9.09
CA ASN A 50 -3.02 6.32 -9.77
C ASN A 50 -2.52 7.72 -10.18
N ASN A 51 -1.35 8.15 -9.69
CA ASN A 51 -0.69 9.39 -10.12
C ASN A 51 0.31 9.17 -11.27
N ASN A 52 0.30 7.97 -11.87
CA ASN A 52 0.95 7.64 -13.13
C ASN A 52 -0.12 7.40 -14.20
#